data_AF-A0A9X2XF69-F1
#
_entry.id   AF-A0A9X2XF69-F1
#
_cell.length_a   1.000
_cell.length_b   1.000
_cell.length_c   1.000
_cell.angle_alpha   90.00
_cell.angle_beta   90.00
_cell.angle_gamma   90.00
#
_symmetry.space_group_name_H-M   'P 1'
#
loop_
_entity.id
_entity.type
_entity.pdbx_description
1 polymer ?
#
loop_
_entity_poly.entity_id
_entity_poly.type
_entity_poly.pdbx_seq_one_letter_code
_entity_poly.pdbx_strand_id
1 'polypeptide(L)'
;MIGWLRSSLPARAGLAVILIAMLALASSLSAGLIAWFSQGDAAAINTAGSVRMETYHLSWRLASGAGNEEITEIAHSLQRRLDSQSLKAVLEDGPSAALQVSYGQIQQQWSDVLRPALERGDATAFQAQAQPFVEQLNQFVSLLQRQSEQKQGWQQVIQGLALFTTMIVLLIGLYELQYGVIAPLKELVEATQRFRRGDFQARVNHQSQDELGQLAMSFNAMAETIEESHRTLESQVQQKTLNLQQANAALELLYQSSRSLATRLANAEGLDKLIQRFQQRLPGLRLSLCLQGQLQAPAPQLLALHGADSRDVCAKSDCANCQRHHGSSSQSFSISNQGSELGELKAHFVDGHPPQAWETQLIQALANLIGTSLSLKRQREQDHRLLLLEERAIIARELHDSLAQALSYMKLQVSRMQTLMRRGEPVQTLESVTAELREGLNNAYRQLRELLTTFRLQIHDAGLVQELKDTAAEFSRRGEFQVHLHVDTLAFELSASEQIHILQITREALSNCLRHAHAQNAWLELRQDGENVRLTVEDDGRGFSGNVDQREHHGLNIMDERARSLRGQLQIVSREPQGTLVHLQFHPEFLGRHTEGNVA
;
A
#
# COMPACT_ATOMS: atom_id res chain seq x y z
N MET A 1 44.24 -23.79 -32.95
CA MET A 1 43.30 -24.12 -34.04
C MET A 1 42.19 -25.06 -33.57
N ILE A 2 42.49 -26.19 -32.91
CA ILE A 2 41.49 -27.16 -32.40
C ILE A 2 40.53 -26.57 -31.35
N GLY A 3 41.01 -25.69 -30.46
CA GLY A 3 40.15 -25.03 -29.45
C GLY A 3 39.11 -24.10 -30.07
N TRP A 4 39.50 -23.28 -31.06
CA TRP A 4 38.60 -22.36 -31.78
C TRP A 4 37.50 -23.10 -32.56
N LEU A 5 37.82 -24.27 -33.11
CA LEU A 5 36.85 -25.13 -33.78
C LEU A 5 35.85 -25.78 -32.82
N ARG A 6 36.22 -26.00 -31.56
CA ARG A 6 35.29 -26.53 -30.55
C ARG A 6 34.35 -25.46 -29.99
N SER A 7 34.78 -24.21 -29.98
CA SER A 7 34.04 -23.10 -29.38
C SER A 7 33.15 -22.31 -30.33
N SER A 8 33.12 -22.63 -31.64
CA SER A 8 32.31 -21.88 -32.60
C SER A 8 31.54 -22.79 -33.53
N LEU A 9 30.21 -22.68 -33.47
CA LEU A 9 29.29 -23.37 -34.37
C LEU A 9 29.50 -23.00 -35.85
N PRO A 10 29.61 -21.71 -36.22
CA PRO A 10 29.97 -21.30 -37.58
C PRO A 10 31.29 -21.90 -38.09
N ALA A 11 32.30 -22.01 -37.23
CA ALA A 11 33.59 -22.57 -37.61
C ALA A 11 33.49 -24.06 -37.98
N ARG A 12 32.74 -24.85 -37.20
CA ARG A 12 32.47 -26.27 -37.50
C ARG A 12 31.71 -26.45 -38.81
N ALA A 13 30.63 -25.68 -38.98
CA ALA A 13 29.82 -25.71 -40.21
C ALA A 13 30.66 -25.30 -41.43
N GLY A 14 31.45 -24.24 -41.31
CA GLY A 14 32.36 -23.78 -42.36
C GLY A 14 33.39 -24.83 -42.75
N LEU A 15 34.00 -25.52 -41.78
CA LEU A 15 34.96 -26.59 -42.07
C LEU A 15 34.31 -27.76 -42.82
N ALA A 16 33.10 -28.17 -42.45
CA ALA A 16 32.38 -29.22 -43.17
C ALA A 16 32.09 -28.83 -44.62
N VAL A 17 31.63 -27.59 -44.86
CA VAL A 17 31.38 -27.07 -46.21
C VAL A 17 32.66 -27.01 -47.03
N ILE A 18 33.76 -26.51 -46.47
CA ILE A 18 35.07 -26.46 -47.14
C ILE A 18 35.54 -27.87 -47.52
N LEU A 19 35.39 -28.85 -46.61
CA LEU A 19 35.80 -30.22 -46.84
C LEU A 19 34.98 -30.87 -47.98
N ILE A 20 33.66 -30.66 -47.99
CA ILE A 20 32.78 -31.11 -49.08
C ILE A 20 33.19 -30.45 -50.41
N ALA A 21 33.42 -29.14 -50.42
CA ALA A 21 33.83 -28.40 -51.62
C ALA A 21 35.19 -28.89 -52.15
N MET A 22 36.16 -29.14 -51.27
CA MET A 22 37.48 -29.67 -51.62
C MET A 22 37.40 -31.08 -52.21
N LEU A 23 36.58 -31.97 -51.64
CA LEU A 23 36.33 -33.31 -52.17
C LEU A 23 35.69 -33.25 -53.56
N ALA A 24 34.67 -32.40 -53.73
CA ALA A 24 34.00 -32.20 -55.01
C ALA A 24 34.97 -31.66 -56.08
N LEU A 25 35.77 -30.65 -55.72
CA LEU A 25 36.78 -30.07 -56.61
C LEU A 25 37.85 -31.08 -57.01
N ALA A 26 38.40 -31.83 -56.04
CA ALA A 26 39.42 -32.84 -56.29
C ALA A 26 38.90 -33.97 -57.20
N SER A 27 37.67 -34.45 -56.95
CA SER A 27 37.02 -35.45 -57.78
C SER A 27 36.76 -34.94 -59.21
N SER A 28 36.28 -33.69 -59.35
CA SER A 28 36.04 -33.08 -60.67
C SER A 28 37.34 -32.85 -61.44
N LEU A 29 38.40 -32.39 -60.77
CA LEU A 29 39.71 -32.18 -61.37
C LEU A 29 40.33 -33.51 -61.83
N SER A 30 40.25 -34.55 -61.00
CA SER A 30 40.71 -35.90 -61.33
C SER A 30 39.96 -36.45 -62.55
N ALA A 31 38.63 -36.31 -62.59
CA ALA A 31 37.83 -36.72 -63.74
C ALA A 31 38.22 -35.97 -65.02
N GLY A 32 38.45 -34.65 -64.94
CA GLY A 32 38.88 -33.83 -66.07
C GLY A 32 40.27 -34.24 -66.60
N LEU A 33 41.24 -34.48 -65.70
CA LEU A 33 42.58 -34.93 -66.07
C LEU A 33 42.55 -36.31 -66.75
N ILE A 34 41.82 -37.28 -66.18
CA ILE A 34 41.72 -38.63 -66.76
C ILE A 34 41.03 -38.58 -68.13
N ALA A 35 39.97 -37.78 -68.28
CA ALA A 35 39.29 -37.59 -69.56
C ALA A 35 40.23 -36.99 -70.63
N TRP A 36 41.09 -36.03 -70.25
CA TRP A 36 42.07 -35.44 -71.16
C TRP A 36 43.12 -36.47 -71.62
N PHE A 37 43.68 -37.26 -70.70
CA PHE A 37 44.64 -38.33 -71.05
C PHE A 37 44.00 -39.45 -71.88
N SER A 38 42.73 -39.79 -71.63
CA SER A 38 42.03 -40.86 -72.35
C SER A 38 41.68 -40.52 -73.81
N GLN A 39 41.74 -39.26 -74.24
CA GLN A 39 41.53 -38.89 -75.65
C GLN A 39 42.60 -39.49 -76.57
N GLY A 40 43.84 -39.63 -76.08
CA GLY A 40 44.95 -40.25 -76.82
C GLY A 40 44.72 -41.75 -77.05
N ASP A 41 44.17 -42.45 -76.06
CA ASP A 41 43.90 -43.89 -76.13
C ASP A 41 42.93 -44.25 -77.27
N ALA A 42 41.86 -43.47 -77.45
CA ALA A 42 40.88 -43.68 -78.53
C ALA A 42 41.48 -43.44 -79.93
N ALA A 43 42.32 -42.40 -80.06
CA ALA A 43 43.03 -42.12 -81.31
C ALA A 43 44.02 -43.26 -81.67
N ALA A 44 44.75 -43.78 -80.68
CA ALA A 44 45.67 -44.89 -80.87
C ALA A 44 44.96 -46.18 -81.29
N ILE A 45 43.83 -46.53 -80.64
CA ILE A 45 43.01 -47.70 -81.00
C ILE A 45 42.50 -47.58 -82.45
N ASN A 46 42.01 -46.41 -82.85
CA ASN A 46 41.54 -46.18 -84.21
C ASN A 46 42.68 -46.29 -85.24
N THR A 47 43.84 -45.70 -84.94
CA THR A 47 45.01 -45.79 -85.82
C THR A 47 45.48 -47.24 -85.96
N ALA A 48 45.63 -47.99 -84.87
CA ALA A 48 45.99 -49.41 -84.91
C ALA A 48 44.96 -50.26 -85.68
N GLY A 49 43.67 -49.99 -85.50
CA GLY A 49 42.60 -50.60 -86.28
C GLY A 49 42.71 -50.31 -87.78
N SER A 50 43.16 -49.11 -88.15
CA SER A 50 43.39 -48.74 -89.55
C SER A 50 44.62 -49.42 -90.15
N VAL A 51 45.69 -49.65 -89.39
CA VAL A 51 46.87 -50.43 -89.83
C VAL A 51 46.47 -51.87 -90.18
N ARG A 52 45.58 -52.48 -89.38
CA ARG A 52 45.01 -53.79 -89.67
C ARG A 52 44.27 -53.81 -91.01
N MET A 53 43.43 -52.81 -91.27
CA MET A 53 42.70 -52.70 -92.55
C MET A 53 43.63 -52.49 -93.74
N GLU A 54 44.66 -51.63 -93.60
CA GLU A 54 45.66 -51.41 -94.65
C GLU A 54 46.48 -52.67 -94.94
N THR A 55 46.75 -53.50 -93.92
CA THR A 55 47.43 -54.80 -94.12
C THR A 55 46.58 -55.76 -94.96
N TYR A 56 45.28 -55.86 -94.67
CA TYR A 56 44.37 -56.66 -95.50
C TYR A 56 44.20 -56.07 -96.90
N HIS A 57 44.15 -54.74 -97.03
CA HIS A 57 44.06 -54.05 -98.32
C HIS A 57 45.30 -54.35 -99.18
N LEU A 58 46.51 -54.28 -98.62
CA LEU A 58 47.74 -54.71 -99.27
C LEU A 58 47.69 -56.18 -99.70
N SER A 59 47.28 -57.07 -98.79
CA SER A 59 47.17 -58.51 -99.08
C SER A 59 46.23 -58.79 -100.26
N TRP A 60 45.10 -58.09 -100.34
CA TRP A 60 44.12 -58.24 -101.43
C TRP A 60 44.59 -57.62 -102.75
N ARG A 61 45.23 -56.44 -102.72
CA ARG A 61 45.79 -55.79 -103.90
C ARG A 61 46.91 -56.60 -104.55
N LEU A 62 47.78 -57.19 -103.72
CA LEU A 62 48.81 -58.14 -104.18
C LEU A 62 48.20 -59.38 -104.82
N ALA A 63 47.13 -59.94 -104.22
CA ALA A 63 46.42 -61.09 -104.79
C ALA A 63 45.75 -60.77 -106.14
N SER A 64 45.34 -59.52 -106.33
CA SER A 64 44.62 -59.05 -107.53
C SER A 64 45.55 -58.56 -108.64
N GLY A 65 46.88 -58.59 -108.44
CA GLY A 65 47.87 -58.15 -109.43
C GLY A 65 47.95 -56.63 -109.62
N ALA A 66 47.73 -55.85 -108.56
CA ALA A 66 47.84 -54.39 -108.59
C ALA A 66 49.26 -53.91 -108.98
N GLY A 67 49.35 -52.69 -109.54
CA GLY A 67 50.62 -52.10 -109.96
C GLY A 67 51.54 -51.73 -108.78
N ASN A 68 52.85 -51.72 -109.01
CA ASN A 68 53.85 -51.42 -107.98
C ASN A 68 53.68 -50.02 -107.35
N GLU A 69 53.22 -49.03 -108.13
CA GLU A 69 52.96 -47.68 -107.61
C GLU A 69 51.85 -47.68 -106.56
N GLU A 70 50.72 -48.36 -106.83
CA GLU A 70 49.59 -48.48 -105.89
C GLU A 70 49.99 -49.22 -104.61
N ILE A 71 50.75 -50.32 -104.73
CA ILE A 71 51.26 -51.07 -103.56
C ILE A 71 52.19 -50.20 -102.71
N THR A 72 53.06 -49.42 -103.36
CA THR A 72 54.02 -48.54 -102.67
C THR A 72 53.32 -47.40 -101.93
N GLU A 73 52.27 -46.81 -102.50
CA GLU A 73 51.45 -45.79 -101.83
C GLU A 73 50.77 -46.33 -100.57
N ILE A 74 50.17 -47.53 -100.65
CA ILE A 74 49.50 -48.16 -99.50
C ILE A 74 50.54 -48.54 -98.43
N ALA A 75 51.71 -49.05 -98.82
CA ALA A 75 52.80 -49.35 -97.89
C ALA A 75 53.30 -48.10 -97.16
N HIS A 76 53.44 -46.97 -97.87
CA HIS A 76 53.77 -45.69 -97.25
C HIS A 76 52.65 -45.16 -96.34
N SER A 77 51.37 -45.37 -96.68
CA SER A 77 50.23 -45.07 -95.81
C SER A 77 50.32 -45.87 -94.49
N LEU A 78 50.59 -47.18 -94.59
CA LEU A 78 50.73 -48.07 -93.44
C LEU A 78 51.90 -47.64 -92.54
N GLN A 79 53.08 -47.37 -93.12
CA GLN A 79 54.24 -46.85 -92.37
C GLN A 79 53.91 -45.55 -91.64
N ARG A 80 53.26 -44.58 -92.32
CA ARG A 80 52.87 -43.30 -91.68
C ARG A 80 51.92 -43.49 -90.50
N ARG A 81 51.02 -44.48 -90.57
CA ARG A 81 50.10 -44.81 -89.47
C ARG A 81 50.83 -45.47 -88.31
N LEU A 82 51.74 -46.42 -88.59
CA LEU A 82 52.60 -47.04 -87.58
C LEU A 82 53.46 -46.00 -86.85
N ASP A 83 53.98 -45.00 -87.56
CA ASP A 83 54.82 -43.93 -87.00
C ASP A 83 54.04 -42.74 -86.44
N SER A 84 52.70 -42.81 -86.43
CA SER A 84 51.85 -41.70 -86.03
C SER A 84 52.08 -41.28 -84.57
N GLN A 85 51.91 -39.98 -84.31
CA GLN A 85 51.99 -39.44 -82.95
C GLN A 85 50.96 -40.08 -82.00
N SER A 86 49.80 -40.51 -82.53
CA SER A 86 48.76 -41.16 -81.73
C SER A 86 49.24 -42.47 -81.08
N LEU A 87 50.03 -43.28 -81.79
CA LEU A 87 50.58 -44.52 -81.24
C LEU A 87 51.77 -44.26 -80.31
N LYS A 88 52.61 -43.28 -80.64
CA LYS A 88 53.77 -42.88 -79.82
C LYS A 88 53.38 -42.27 -78.48
N ALA A 89 52.36 -41.40 -78.46
CA ALA A 89 51.91 -40.73 -77.24
C ALA A 89 51.42 -41.71 -76.16
N VAL A 90 50.74 -42.80 -76.53
CA VAL A 90 50.25 -43.79 -75.56
C VAL A 90 51.39 -44.67 -74.99
N LEU A 91 52.51 -44.79 -75.71
CA LEU A 91 53.70 -45.49 -75.25
C LEU A 91 54.53 -44.67 -74.25
N GLU A 92 54.45 -43.35 -74.32
CA GLU A 92 55.08 -42.40 -73.40
C GLU A 92 54.31 -42.27 -72.07
N ASP A 93 52.99 -42.47 -72.10
CA ASP A 93 52.04 -42.22 -71.01
C ASP A 93 51.96 -43.34 -69.94
N GLY A 94 52.81 -44.37 -70.00
CA GLY A 94 52.85 -45.38 -68.92
C GLY A 94 53.89 -46.51 -69.01
N PRO A 95 54.17 -47.20 -67.89
CA PRO A 95 55.18 -48.26 -67.77
C PRO A 95 54.64 -49.64 -68.19
N SER A 96 53.72 -49.70 -69.16
CA SER A 96 53.25 -50.99 -69.68
C SER A 96 54.32 -51.56 -70.61
N ALA A 97 55.35 -52.19 -70.02
CA ALA A 97 56.40 -52.89 -70.76
C ALA A 97 55.82 -53.83 -71.83
N ALA A 98 54.64 -54.40 -71.59
CA ALA A 98 53.90 -55.21 -72.57
C ALA A 98 53.45 -54.42 -73.82
N LEU A 99 52.99 -53.17 -73.68
CA LEU A 99 52.54 -52.33 -74.80
C LEU A 99 53.73 -51.90 -75.66
N GLN A 100 54.83 -51.51 -75.01
CA GLN A 100 56.08 -51.13 -75.67
C GLN A 100 56.72 -52.31 -76.41
N VAL A 101 56.76 -53.48 -75.78
CA VAL A 101 57.25 -54.71 -76.42
C VAL A 101 56.37 -55.11 -77.61
N SER A 102 55.04 -55.07 -77.47
CA SER A 102 54.11 -55.41 -78.54
C SER A 102 54.21 -54.45 -79.74
N TYR A 103 54.31 -53.14 -79.49
CA TYR A 103 54.53 -52.15 -80.54
C TYR A 103 55.89 -52.33 -81.24
N GLY A 104 56.96 -52.60 -80.47
CA GLY A 104 58.27 -52.89 -81.02
C GLY A 104 58.29 -54.12 -81.92
N GLN A 105 57.59 -55.20 -81.53
CA GLN A 105 57.42 -56.40 -82.36
C GLN A 105 56.67 -56.13 -83.66
N ILE A 106 55.60 -55.31 -83.61
CA ILE A 106 54.86 -54.89 -84.81
C ILE A 106 55.77 -54.07 -85.74
N GLN A 107 56.49 -53.08 -85.20
CA GLN A 107 57.42 -52.28 -86.01
C GLN A 107 58.49 -53.15 -86.67
N GLN A 108 59.08 -54.08 -85.89
CA GLN A 108 60.11 -54.99 -86.38
C GLN A 108 59.57 -55.96 -87.46
N GLN A 109 58.41 -56.58 -87.23
CA GLN A 109 57.80 -57.49 -88.21
C GLN A 109 57.46 -56.75 -89.52
N TRP A 110 57.05 -55.49 -89.44
CA TRP A 110 56.83 -54.66 -90.61
C TRP A 110 58.14 -54.32 -91.34
N SER A 111 59.17 -53.83 -90.63
CA SER A 111 60.44 -53.40 -91.23
C SER A 111 61.28 -54.54 -91.79
N ASP A 112 61.33 -55.66 -91.08
CA ASP A 112 62.30 -56.73 -91.34
C ASP A 112 61.71 -57.82 -92.26
N VAL A 113 60.38 -57.96 -92.30
CA VAL A 113 59.71 -59.07 -93.00
C VAL A 113 58.74 -58.59 -94.07
N LEU A 114 57.70 -57.84 -93.70
CA LEU A 114 56.61 -57.47 -94.63
C LEU A 114 57.05 -56.45 -95.68
N ARG A 115 57.71 -55.36 -95.28
CA ARG A 115 58.17 -54.33 -96.21
C ARG A 115 59.19 -54.85 -97.24
N PRO A 116 60.24 -55.62 -96.86
CA PRO A 116 61.16 -56.21 -97.83
C PRO A 116 60.51 -57.24 -98.76
N ALA A 117 59.41 -57.90 -98.35
CA ALA A 117 58.64 -58.77 -99.23
C ALA A 117 57.91 -57.97 -100.33
N LEU A 118 57.34 -56.81 -99.98
CA LEU A 118 56.73 -55.88 -100.94
C LEU A 118 57.75 -55.32 -101.93
N GLU A 119 58.92 -54.87 -101.45
CA GLU A 119 59.99 -54.30 -102.29
C GLU A 119 60.56 -55.32 -103.28
N ARG A 120 60.54 -56.62 -102.93
CA ARG A 120 60.94 -57.73 -103.82
C ARG A 120 59.83 -58.24 -104.73
N GLY A 121 58.59 -57.77 -104.55
CA GLY A 121 57.42 -58.25 -105.31
C GLY A 121 56.94 -59.66 -104.92
N ASP A 122 57.32 -60.18 -103.74
CA ASP A 122 56.94 -61.52 -103.28
C ASP A 122 55.60 -61.51 -102.55
N ALA A 123 54.52 -61.59 -103.32
CA ALA A 123 53.16 -61.63 -102.80
C ALA A 123 52.89 -62.83 -101.87
N THR A 124 53.53 -63.99 -102.14
CA THR A 124 53.33 -65.21 -101.34
C THR A 124 53.94 -65.10 -99.95
N ALA A 125 55.16 -64.55 -99.86
CA ALA A 125 55.81 -64.29 -98.58
C ALA A 125 55.06 -63.21 -97.77
N PHE A 126 54.56 -62.16 -98.44
CA PHE A 126 53.73 -61.15 -97.77
C PHE A 126 52.45 -61.75 -97.20
N GLN A 127 51.70 -62.51 -98.00
CA GLN A 127 50.43 -63.12 -97.57
C GLN A 127 50.62 -64.11 -96.41
N ALA A 128 51.69 -64.91 -96.44
CA ALA A 128 52.00 -65.84 -95.36
C ALA A 128 52.27 -65.14 -94.02
N GLN A 129 52.82 -63.92 -94.04
CA GLN A 129 53.20 -63.15 -92.86
C GLN A 129 52.17 -62.07 -92.47
N ALA A 130 51.25 -61.71 -93.37
CA ALA A 130 50.20 -60.73 -93.12
C ALA A 130 49.21 -61.17 -92.04
N GLN A 131 48.81 -62.46 -92.02
CA GLN A 131 47.89 -62.98 -91.02
C GLN A 131 48.50 -62.99 -89.60
N PRO A 132 49.73 -63.51 -89.37
CA PRO A 132 50.41 -63.36 -88.07
C PRO A 132 50.58 -61.92 -87.61
N PHE A 133 50.88 -61.00 -88.53
CA PHE A 133 51.03 -59.58 -88.23
C PHE A 133 49.73 -58.91 -87.80
N VAL A 134 48.62 -59.21 -88.48
CA VAL A 134 47.29 -58.74 -88.05
C VAL A 134 46.94 -59.28 -86.66
N GLU A 135 47.29 -60.53 -86.34
CA GLU A 135 47.04 -61.08 -85.01
C GLU A 135 47.85 -60.38 -83.92
N GLN A 136 49.11 -60.01 -84.20
CA GLN A 136 49.90 -59.16 -83.31
C GLN A 136 49.26 -57.77 -83.11
N LEU A 137 48.73 -57.16 -84.18
CA LEU A 137 47.97 -55.91 -84.09
C LEU A 137 46.68 -56.06 -83.26
N ASN A 138 45.96 -57.17 -83.37
CA ASN A 138 44.78 -57.45 -82.54
C ASN A 138 45.15 -57.53 -81.05
N GLN A 139 46.26 -58.21 -80.72
CA GLN A 139 46.77 -58.28 -79.35
C GLN A 139 47.19 -56.90 -78.83
N PHE A 140 47.88 -56.11 -79.64
CA PHE A 140 48.25 -54.73 -79.31
C PHE A 140 47.02 -53.84 -79.05
N VAL A 141 45.99 -53.91 -79.90
CA VAL A 141 44.73 -53.19 -79.70
C VAL A 141 44.03 -53.63 -78.40
N SER A 142 44.05 -54.93 -78.09
CA SER A 142 43.47 -55.44 -76.83
C SER A 142 44.21 -54.91 -75.60
N LEU A 143 45.54 -54.77 -75.66
CA LEU A 143 46.32 -54.16 -74.58
C LEU A 143 45.99 -52.67 -74.41
N LEU A 144 45.83 -51.91 -75.51
CA LEU A 144 45.37 -50.52 -75.49
C LEU A 144 43.99 -50.39 -74.85
N GLN A 145 43.04 -51.25 -75.25
CA GLN A 145 41.68 -51.26 -74.71
C GLN A 145 41.67 -51.53 -73.20
N ARG A 146 42.40 -52.56 -72.73
CA ARG A 146 42.47 -52.88 -71.30
C ARG A 146 43.09 -51.74 -70.48
N GLN A 147 44.11 -51.07 -70.99
CA GLN A 147 44.71 -49.91 -70.31
C GLN A 147 43.71 -48.75 -70.19
N SER A 148 42.95 -48.47 -71.26
CA SER A 148 41.91 -47.44 -71.26
C SER A 148 40.77 -47.78 -70.28
N GLU A 149 40.29 -49.02 -70.29
CA GLU A 149 39.28 -49.52 -69.35
C GLU A 149 39.75 -49.45 -67.89
N GLN A 150 41.02 -49.75 -67.61
CA GLN A 150 41.59 -49.61 -66.27
C GLN A 150 41.62 -48.15 -65.81
N LYS A 151 42.05 -47.21 -66.66
CA LYS A 151 42.02 -45.77 -66.35
C LYS A 151 40.59 -45.31 -66.01
N GLN A 152 39.60 -45.75 -66.79
CA GLN A 152 38.18 -45.45 -66.55
C GLN A 152 37.66 -46.09 -65.25
N GLY A 153 38.05 -47.33 -64.94
CA GLY A 153 37.69 -48.00 -63.70
C GLY A 153 38.26 -47.29 -62.47
N TRP A 154 39.52 -46.86 -62.52
CA TRP A 154 40.13 -46.06 -61.45
C TRP A 154 39.38 -44.75 -61.20
N GLN A 155 38.95 -44.07 -62.27
CA GLN A 155 38.13 -42.86 -62.13
C GLN A 155 36.82 -43.13 -61.38
N GLN A 156 36.12 -44.22 -61.70
CA GLN A 156 34.87 -44.60 -61.03
C GLN A 156 35.09 -44.90 -59.55
N VAL A 157 36.19 -45.57 -59.20
CA VAL A 157 36.55 -45.84 -57.80
C VAL A 157 36.82 -44.54 -57.03
N ILE A 158 37.58 -43.61 -57.61
CA ILE A 158 37.86 -42.30 -56.98
C ILE A 158 36.55 -41.52 -56.76
N GLN A 159 35.68 -41.46 -57.78
CA GLN A 159 34.38 -40.79 -57.67
C GLN A 159 33.47 -41.44 -56.62
N GLY A 160 33.40 -42.78 -56.59
CA GLY A 160 32.64 -43.52 -55.60
C GLY A 160 33.11 -43.26 -54.16
N LEU A 161 34.44 -43.26 -53.95
CA LEU A 161 35.03 -42.96 -52.65
C LEU A 161 34.81 -41.50 -52.23
N ALA A 162 34.91 -40.56 -53.16
CA ALA A 162 34.60 -39.16 -52.91
C ALA A 162 33.14 -38.97 -52.48
N LEU A 163 32.18 -39.54 -53.22
CA LEU A 163 30.75 -39.49 -52.89
C LEU A 163 30.45 -40.12 -51.53
N PHE A 164 31.02 -41.29 -51.25
CA PHE A 164 30.86 -41.97 -49.96
C PHE A 164 31.40 -41.11 -48.80
N THR A 165 32.57 -40.51 -48.97
CA THR A 165 33.16 -39.62 -47.97
C THR A 165 32.32 -38.36 -47.77
N THR A 166 31.80 -37.76 -48.84
CA THR A 166 30.86 -36.63 -48.76
C THR A 166 29.60 -37.00 -47.99
N MET A 167 29.03 -38.19 -48.22
CA MET A 167 27.85 -38.68 -47.49
C MET A 167 28.14 -38.80 -45.98
N ILE A 168 29.30 -39.32 -45.60
CA ILE A 168 29.72 -39.42 -44.19
C ILE A 168 29.82 -38.03 -43.56
N VAL A 169 30.49 -37.08 -44.23
CA VAL A 169 30.63 -35.71 -43.71
C VAL A 169 29.26 -35.03 -43.56
N LEU A 170 28.34 -35.27 -44.50
CA LEU A 170 26.97 -34.75 -44.42
C LEU A 170 26.19 -35.37 -43.26
N LEU A 171 26.29 -36.69 -43.04
CA LEU A 171 25.66 -37.37 -41.90
C LEU A 171 26.19 -36.86 -40.55
N ILE A 172 27.51 -36.69 -40.43
CA ILE A 172 28.13 -36.10 -39.23
C ILE A 172 27.66 -34.65 -39.04
N GLY A 173 27.60 -33.86 -40.11
CA GLY A 173 27.09 -32.49 -40.09
C GLY A 173 25.63 -32.41 -39.63
N LEU A 174 24.76 -33.30 -40.11
CA LEU A 174 23.36 -33.39 -39.67
C LEU A 174 23.25 -33.81 -38.20
N TYR A 175 24.08 -34.74 -37.75
CA TYR A 175 24.12 -35.16 -36.35
C TYR A 175 24.53 -34.00 -35.43
N GLU A 176 25.62 -33.31 -35.77
CA GLU A 176 26.09 -32.11 -35.06
C GLU A 176 25.04 -30.99 -35.08
N LEU A 177 24.33 -30.79 -36.19
CA LEU A 177 23.26 -29.80 -36.27
C LEU A 177 22.07 -30.16 -35.35
N GLN A 178 21.68 -31.43 -35.30
CA GLN A 178 20.58 -31.89 -34.44
C GLN A 178 20.91 -31.76 -32.95
N TYR A 179 22.09 -32.23 -32.52
CA TYR A 179 22.45 -32.32 -31.10
C TYR A 179 23.23 -31.10 -30.59
N GLY A 180 24.00 -30.45 -31.45
CA GLY A 180 24.78 -29.26 -31.11
C GLY A 180 24.00 -27.94 -31.29
N VAL A 181 22.93 -27.92 -32.10
CA VAL A 181 22.17 -26.68 -32.38
C VAL A 181 20.69 -26.79 -32.07
N ILE A 182 19.98 -27.72 -32.73
CA ILE A 182 18.50 -27.77 -32.66
C ILE A 182 18.02 -28.14 -31.26
N ALA A 183 18.55 -29.21 -30.66
CA ALA A 183 18.11 -29.65 -29.34
C ALA A 183 18.38 -28.61 -28.23
N PRO A 184 19.58 -28.01 -28.12
CA PRO A 184 19.84 -26.94 -27.15
C PRO A 184 18.97 -25.71 -27.36
N LEU A 185 18.73 -25.30 -28.61
CA LEU A 185 17.86 -24.16 -28.90
C LEU A 185 16.42 -24.43 -28.45
N LYS A 186 15.92 -25.65 -28.67
CA LYS A 186 14.59 -26.06 -28.21
C LYS A 186 14.50 -26.02 -26.68
N GLU A 187 15.53 -26.51 -25.99
CA GLU A 187 15.62 -26.46 -24.52
C GLU A 187 15.60 -25.00 -24.00
N LEU A 188 16.38 -24.11 -24.63
CA LEU A 188 16.40 -22.67 -24.30
C LEU A 188 15.01 -22.04 -24.46
N VAL A 189 14.30 -22.36 -25.54
CA VAL A 189 12.93 -21.87 -25.79
C VAL A 189 11.96 -22.42 -24.75
N GLU A 190 12.01 -23.71 -24.43
CA GLU A 190 11.16 -24.33 -23.42
C GLU A 190 11.40 -23.74 -22.02
N ALA A 191 12.67 -23.57 -21.63
CA ALA A 191 13.02 -22.92 -20.36
C ALA A 191 12.52 -21.47 -20.30
N THR A 192 12.66 -20.71 -21.39
CA THR A 192 12.15 -19.34 -21.48
C THR A 192 10.62 -19.28 -21.36
N GLN A 193 9.91 -20.23 -21.98
CA GLN A 193 8.45 -20.31 -21.89
C GLN A 193 7.98 -20.70 -20.49
N ARG A 194 8.65 -21.64 -19.82
CA ARG A 194 8.39 -22.00 -18.41
C ARG A 194 8.61 -20.82 -17.50
N PHE A 195 9.75 -20.13 -17.66
CA PHE A 195 10.08 -18.93 -16.92
C PHE A 195 9.01 -17.84 -17.06
N ARG A 196 8.53 -17.58 -18.28
CA ARG A 196 7.44 -16.63 -18.54
C ARG A 196 6.11 -17.03 -17.88
N ARG A 197 5.87 -18.33 -17.65
CA ARG A 197 4.66 -18.84 -16.98
C ARG A 197 4.76 -18.80 -15.44
N GLY A 198 5.84 -18.25 -14.89
CA GLY A 198 6.03 -18.09 -13.44
C GLY A 198 6.90 -19.18 -12.78
N ASP A 199 7.43 -20.13 -13.56
CA ASP A 199 8.41 -21.10 -13.07
C ASP A 199 9.82 -20.49 -13.08
N PHE A 200 10.13 -19.68 -12.06
CA PHE A 200 11.43 -19.01 -11.93
C PHE A 200 12.59 -19.97 -11.62
N GLN A 201 12.31 -21.25 -11.34
CA GLN A 201 13.32 -22.29 -11.15
C GLN A 201 13.72 -22.98 -12.46
N ALA A 202 13.08 -22.63 -13.59
CA ALA A 202 13.48 -23.14 -14.89
C ALA A 202 14.96 -22.82 -15.17
N ARG A 203 15.72 -23.83 -15.57
CA ARG A 203 17.13 -23.74 -15.96
C ARG A 203 17.38 -24.52 -17.23
N VAL A 204 18.41 -24.10 -17.96
CA VAL A 204 18.90 -24.75 -19.18
C VAL A 204 20.14 -25.55 -18.80
N ASN A 205 20.13 -26.85 -19.08
CA ASN A 205 21.17 -27.80 -18.69
C ASN A 205 22.27 -27.95 -19.75
N HIS A 206 22.07 -27.41 -20.95
CA HIS A 206 23.06 -27.49 -22.01
C HIS A 206 24.39 -26.80 -21.62
N GLN A 207 25.45 -27.61 -21.47
CA GLN A 207 26.79 -27.15 -21.16
C GLN A 207 27.68 -27.33 -22.40
N SER A 208 27.92 -26.23 -23.10
CA SER A 208 28.85 -26.17 -24.22
C SER A 208 29.71 -24.91 -24.13
N GLN A 209 30.86 -24.92 -24.79
CA GLN A 209 31.75 -23.76 -24.92
C GLN A 209 31.46 -22.93 -26.18
N ASP A 210 30.38 -23.24 -26.88
CA ASP A 210 29.91 -22.52 -28.06
C ASP A 210 28.94 -21.39 -27.70
N GLU A 211 28.47 -20.69 -28.74
CA GLU A 211 27.57 -19.54 -28.62
C GLU A 211 26.24 -19.90 -27.93
N LEU A 212 25.75 -21.14 -28.07
CA LEU A 212 24.51 -21.60 -27.41
C LEU A 212 24.75 -21.90 -25.93
N GLY A 213 25.91 -22.47 -25.58
CA GLY A 213 26.32 -22.62 -24.19
C GLY A 213 26.45 -21.28 -23.47
N GLN A 214 26.96 -20.24 -24.15
CA GLN A 214 27.01 -18.89 -23.60
C GLN A 214 25.60 -18.33 -23.34
N LEU A 215 24.67 -18.50 -24.28
CA LEU A 215 23.26 -18.10 -24.10
C LEU A 215 22.59 -18.84 -22.93
N ALA A 216 22.84 -20.14 -22.77
CA ALA A 216 22.33 -20.91 -21.64
C ALA A 216 22.84 -20.37 -20.29
N MET A 217 24.14 -20.05 -20.20
CA MET A 217 24.72 -19.43 -19.00
C MET A 217 24.12 -18.05 -18.71
N SER A 218 23.99 -17.19 -19.72
CA SER A 218 23.36 -15.86 -19.56
C SER A 218 21.90 -15.95 -19.14
N PHE A 219 21.14 -16.91 -19.70
CA PHE A 219 19.77 -17.17 -19.29
C PHE A 219 19.69 -17.62 -17.83
N ASN A 220 20.52 -18.58 -17.42
CA ASN A 220 20.51 -19.10 -16.06
C ASN A 220 20.88 -18.02 -15.02
N ALA A 221 21.86 -17.15 -15.32
CA ALA A 221 22.23 -16.03 -14.45
C ALA A 221 21.10 -15.00 -14.30
N MET A 222 20.38 -14.69 -15.39
CA MET A 222 19.20 -13.83 -15.36
C MET A 222 18.09 -14.46 -14.52
N ALA A 223 17.83 -15.76 -14.71
CA ALA A 223 16.81 -16.50 -13.99
C ALA A 223 17.09 -16.54 -12.48
N GLU A 224 18.34 -16.76 -12.08
CA GLU A 224 18.80 -16.72 -10.69
C GLU A 224 18.59 -15.34 -10.05
N THR A 225 19.01 -14.27 -10.75
CA THR A 225 18.82 -12.89 -10.26
C THR A 225 17.35 -12.56 -10.03
N ILE A 226 16.46 -13.00 -10.92
CA ILE A 226 15.02 -12.76 -10.81
C ILE A 226 14.40 -13.60 -9.69
N GLU A 227 14.79 -14.87 -9.54
CA GLU A 227 14.33 -15.74 -8.45
C GLU A 227 14.70 -15.15 -7.07
N GLU A 228 15.93 -14.66 -6.91
CA GLU A 228 16.39 -14.02 -5.68
C GLU A 228 15.62 -12.72 -5.39
N SER A 229 15.40 -11.90 -6.41
CA SER A 229 14.59 -10.67 -6.31
C SER A 229 13.15 -10.97 -5.89
N HIS A 230 12.51 -11.99 -6.49
CA HIS A 230 11.15 -12.38 -6.15
C HIS A 230 11.04 -12.88 -4.70
N ARG A 231 11.96 -13.74 -4.26
CA ARG A 231 12.02 -14.20 -2.86
C ARG A 231 12.19 -13.05 -1.88
N THR A 232 13.08 -12.12 -2.21
CA THR A 232 13.34 -10.94 -1.37
C THR A 232 12.10 -10.05 -1.27
N LEU A 233 11.41 -9.83 -2.40
CA LEU A 233 10.19 -9.03 -2.43
C LEU A 233 9.06 -9.70 -1.64
N GLU A 234 8.85 -11.02 -1.79
CA GLU A 234 7.85 -11.77 -1.01
C GLU A 234 8.12 -11.65 0.49
N SER A 235 9.38 -11.82 0.91
CA SER A 235 9.77 -11.65 2.31
C SER A 235 9.48 -10.23 2.82
N GLN A 236 9.77 -9.20 2.02
CA GLN A 236 9.50 -7.80 2.39
C GLN A 236 8.00 -7.52 2.46
N VAL A 237 7.20 -8.04 1.52
CA VAL A 237 5.74 -7.90 1.51
C VAL A 237 5.15 -8.56 2.75
N GLN A 238 5.58 -9.77 3.08
CA GLN A 238 5.11 -10.48 4.27
C GLN A 238 5.46 -9.72 5.56
N GLN A 239 6.71 -9.23 5.68
CA GLN A 239 7.12 -8.44 6.83
C GLN A 239 6.33 -7.13 6.96
N LYS A 240 6.14 -6.39 5.85
CA LYS A 240 5.34 -5.16 5.86
C LYS A 240 3.88 -5.42 6.19
N THR A 241 3.32 -6.53 5.71
CA THR A 241 1.93 -6.91 6.00
C THR A 241 1.75 -7.17 7.49
N LEU A 242 2.69 -7.89 8.12
CA LEU A 242 2.67 -8.13 9.56
C LEU A 242 2.75 -6.82 10.36
N ASN A 243 3.68 -5.93 10.02
CA ASN A 243 3.83 -4.64 10.69
C ASN A 243 2.58 -3.74 10.52
N LEU A 244 1.97 -3.73 9.34
CA LEU A 244 0.73 -2.99 9.08
C LEU A 244 -0.45 -3.54 9.89
N GLN A 245 -0.58 -4.86 10.00
CA GLN A 245 -1.61 -5.48 10.83
C GLN A 245 -1.45 -5.10 12.31
N GLN A 246 -0.22 -5.12 12.82
CA GLN A 246 0.08 -4.67 14.19
C GLN A 246 -0.25 -3.19 14.41
N ALA A 247 0.16 -2.31 13.48
CA ALA A 247 -0.11 -0.88 13.56
C ALA A 247 -1.62 -0.55 13.50
N ASN A 248 -2.37 -1.20 12.61
CA ASN A 248 -3.82 -1.02 12.51
C ASN A 248 -4.54 -1.49 13.79
N ALA A 249 -4.13 -2.63 14.37
CA ALA A 249 -4.71 -3.12 15.61
C ALA A 249 -4.46 -2.16 16.78
N ALA A 250 -3.25 -1.60 16.88
CA ALA A 250 -2.89 -0.59 17.85
C ALA A 250 -3.73 0.70 17.70
N LEU A 251 -3.91 1.18 16.47
CA LEU A 251 -4.67 2.40 16.19
C LEU A 251 -6.15 2.26 16.55
N GLU A 252 -6.76 1.13 16.19
CA GLU A 252 -8.15 0.82 16.52
C GLU A 252 -8.37 0.82 18.04
N LEU A 253 -7.41 0.25 18.78
CA LEU A 253 -7.45 0.20 20.24
C LEU A 253 -7.34 1.60 20.86
N LEU A 254 -6.44 2.46 20.37
CA LEU A 254 -6.33 3.86 20.80
C LEU A 254 -7.57 4.67 20.46
N TYR A 255 -8.15 4.48 19.27
CA TYR A 255 -9.36 5.17 18.84
C TYR A 255 -10.55 4.81 19.75
N GLN A 256 -10.75 3.52 20.03
CA GLN A 256 -11.80 3.07 20.95
C GLN A 256 -11.58 3.60 22.37
N SER A 257 -10.33 3.64 22.84
CA SER A 257 -9.96 4.18 24.17
C SER A 257 -10.25 5.68 24.26
N SER A 258 -9.85 6.45 23.24
CA SER A 258 -10.13 7.89 23.15
C SER A 258 -11.62 8.19 23.15
N ARG A 259 -12.42 7.46 22.34
CA ARG A 259 -13.88 7.62 22.29
C ARG A 259 -14.54 7.32 23.64
N SER A 260 -14.04 6.33 24.38
CA SER A 260 -14.55 6.01 25.72
C SER A 260 -14.26 7.12 26.73
N LEU A 261 -13.08 7.76 26.65
CA LEU A 261 -12.71 8.90 27.52
C LEU A 261 -13.45 10.18 27.18
N ALA A 262 -13.78 10.40 25.90
CA ALA A 262 -14.55 11.57 25.47
C ALA A 262 -16.02 11.51 25.94
N THR A 263 -16.61 10.31 25.98
CA THR A 263 -18.05 10.13 26.29
C THR A 263 -18.34 9.96 27.78
N ARG A 264 -17.40 9.45 28.58
CA ARG A 264 -17.54 9.32 30.04
C ARG A 264 -16.48 10.18 30.70
N LEU A 265 -16.90 11.23 31.41
CA LEU A 265 -16.02 12.07 32.24
C LEU A 265 -15.04 11.18 33.02
N ALA A 266 -13.74 11.51 32.99
CA ALA A 266 -12.67 10.74 33.63
C ALA A 266 -12.90 10.58 35.14
N ASN A 267 -13.66 9.55 35.50
CA ASN A 267 -13.88 9.11 36.87
C ASN A 267 -13.16 7.77 37.06
N ALA A 268 -12.95 7.39 38.32
CA ALA A 268 -12.22 6.18 38.66
C ALA A 268 -12.81 4.93 37.98
N GLU A 269 -14.14 4.85 37.83
CA GLU A 269 -14.81 3.73 37.19
C GLU A 269 -14.63 3.66 35.67
N GLY A 270 -14.65 4.80 34.99
CA GLY A 270 -14.41 4.89 33.56
C GLY A 270 -12.97 4.52 33.20
N LEU A 271 -12.01 4.99 34.00
CA LEU A 271 -10.60 4.69 33.83
C LEU A 271 -10.29 3.21 34.07
N ASP A 272 -10.88 2.63 35.11
CA ASP A 272 -10.72 1.21 35.43
C ASP A 272 -11.26 0.31 34.29
N LYS A 273 -12.45 0.61 33.76
CA LYS A 273 -13.03 -0.10 32.60
C LYS A 273 -12.19 0.06 31.33
N LEU A 274 -11.57 1.23 31.13
CA LEU A 274 -10.67 1.47 29.99
C LEU A 274 -9.41 0.63 30.09
N ILE A 275 -8.78 0.61 31.27
CA ILE A 275 -7.60 -0.21 31.55
C ILE A 275 -7.93 -1.69 31.31
N GLN A 276 -9.06 -2.17 31.83
CA GLN A 276 -9.52 -3.54 31.63
C GLN A 276 -9.67 -3.91 30.14
N ARG A 277 -10.30 -3.05 29.33
CA ARG A 277 -10.46 -3.29 27.89
C ARG A 277 -9.12 -3.31 27.15
N PHE A 278 -8.20 -2.45 27.55
CA PHE A 278 -6.85 -2.41 26.99
C PHE A 278 -6.11 -3.72 27.28
N GLN A 279 -6.19 -4.23 28.52
CA GLN A 279 -5.58 -5.49 28.92
C GLN A 279 -6.21 -6.72 28.22
N GLN A 280 -7.52 -6.72 27.97
CA GLN A 280 -8.19 -7.83 27.25
C GLN A 280 -7.70 -7.99 25.81
N ARG A 281 -7.17 -6.93 25.20
CA ARG A 281 -6.66 -6.94 23.83
C ARG A 281 -5.17 -7.27 23.73
N LEU A 282 -4.45 -7.18 24.85
CA LEU A 282 -3.03 -7.52 24.98
C LEU A 282 -2.89 -8.60 26.05
N PRO A 283 -3.17 -9.87 25.73
CA PRO A 283 -2.98 -10.97 26.67
C PRO A 283 -1.54 -10.98 27.18
N GLY A 284 -1.36 -11.22 28.48
CA GLY A 284 -0.06 -11.12 29.16
C GLY A 284 0.26 -9.74 29.73
N LEU A 285 -0.44 -8.68 29.32
CA LEU A 285 -0.25 -7.33 29.87
C LEU A 285 -1.15 -7.08 31.10
N ARG A 286 -0.53 -6.71 32.22
CA ARG A 286 -1.21 -6.16 33.39
C ARG A 286 -0.89 -4.69 33.54
N LEU A 287 -1.92 -3.86 33.58
CA LEU A 287 -1.79 -2.41 33.74
C LEU A 287 -2.22 -1.99 35.13
N SER A 288 -1.54 -0.98 35.68
CA SER A 288 -1.90 -0.38 36.96
C SER A 288 -1.75 1.12 36.88
N LEU A 289 -2.86 1.82 37.11
CA LEU A 289 -2.91 3.27 37.03
C LEU A 289 -2.82 3.87 38.43
N CYS A 290 -1.80 4.67 38.67
CA CYS A 290 -1.58 5.39 39.93
C CYS A 290 -1.78 6.88 39.69
N LEU A 291 -2.83 7.47 40.29
CA LEU A 291 -3.11 8.91 40.16
C LEU A 291 -2.69 9.65 41.43
N GLN A 292 -2.05 10.81 41.26
CA GLN A 292 -1.74 11.73 42.34
C GLN A 292 -3.00 12.46 42.80
N GLY A 293 -3.46 12.18 44.02
CA GLY A 293 -4.65 12.80 44.62
C GLY A 293 -4.34 13.96 45.57
N GLN A 294 -5.30 14.88 45.67
CA GLN A 294 -5.56 15.68 46.87
C GLN A 294 -7.06 15.61 47.16
N LEU A 295 -7.45 15.02 48.28
CA LEU A 295 -8.80 15.20 48.82
C LEU A 295 -8.69 15.59 50.31
N GLN A 296 -8.42 16.88 50.53
CA GLN A 296 -8.57 17.61 51.80
C GLN A 296 -7.74 17.08 53.02
N ALA A 297 -6.55 17.66 53.23
CA ALA A 297 -5.60 17.51 54.38
C ALA A 297 -4.54 16.36 54.31
N PRO A 298 -3.51 16.31 55.18
CA PRO A 298 -2.11 16.57 54.86
C PRO A 298 -1.28 15.31 54.51
N ALA A 299 -1.64 14.59 53.44
CA ALA A 299 -0.70 13.73 52.71
C ALA A 299 -1.21 13.46 51.27
N PRO A 300 -0.33 13.37 50.25
CA PRO A 300 -0.73 12.95 48.91
C PRO A 300 -1.10 11.46 48.95
N GLN A 301 -2.39 11.15 48.87
CA GLN A 301 -2.87 9.77 48.72
C GLN A 301 -2.94 9.41 47.23
N LEU A 302 -2.48 8.22 46.88
CA LEU A 302 -2.49 7.70 45.50
C LEU A 302 -3.69 6.76 45.31
N LEU A 303 -4.48 7.00 44.26
CA LEU A 303 -5.51 6.04 43.83
C LEU A 303 -4.87 5.06 42.87
N ALA A 304 -4.89 3.77 43.21
CA ALA A 304 -4.40 2.71 42.33
C ALA A 304 -5.57 1.88 41.77
N LEU A 305 -5.63 1.78 40.44
CA LEU A 305 -6.61 0.99 39.70
C LEU A 305 -5.90 -0.18 39.00
N HIS A 306 -6.37 -1.40 39.21
CA HIS A 306 -5.68 -2.64 38.82
C HIS A 306 -6.45 -3.48 37.77
N GLY A 307 -7.44 -2.89 37.08
CA GLY A 307 -8.41 -3.67 36.32
C GLY A 307 -9.34 -4.44 37.28
N ALA A 308 -9.94 -5.54 36.81
CA ALA A 308 -11.03 -6.25 37.49
C ALA A 308 -10.80 -6.69 38.96
N ASP A 309 -9.59 -6.53 39.50
CA ASP A 309 -9.12 -7.18 40.73
C ASP A 309 -9.07 -6.27 41.98
N SER A 310 -9.15 -4.94 41.91
CA SER A 310 -9.41 -4.05 43.06
C SER A 310 -9.24 -2.56 42.75
N ARG A 311 -9.95 -1.72 43.51
CA ARG A 311 -9.56 -0.32 43.75
C ARG A 311 -8.94 -0.23 45.13
N ASP A 312 -7.68 0.19 45.19
CA ASP A 312 -6.96 0.32 46.45
C ASP A 312 -6.50 1.77 46.65
N VAL A 313 -6.62 2.26 47.88
CA VAL A 313 -6.07 3.57 48.28
C VAL A 313 -4.68 3.30 48.86
N CYS A 314 -3.64 3.67 48.13
CA CYS A 314 -2.27 3.50 48.60
C CYS A 314 -1.93 4.67 49.55
N ALA A 315 -1.59 4.36 50.79
CA ALA A 315 -1.28 5.36 51.84
C ALA A 315 0.15 5.94 51.76
N LYS A 316 1.00 5.45 50.85
CA LYS A 316 2.41 5.88 50.69
C LYS A 316 2.55 6.84 49.52
N SER A 317 3.55 7.72 49.57
CA SER A 317 3.83 8.80 48.59
C SER A 317 4.35 8.34 47.22
N ASP A 318 4.52 7.04 47.00
CA ASP A 318 5.04 6.46 45.76
C ASP A 318 4.32 5.13 45.49
N CYS A 319 3.94 4.91 44.23
CA CYS A 319 3.30 3.68 43.80
C CYS A 319 4.27 2.48 43.76
N ALA A 320 5.59 2.69 43.83
CA ALA A 320 6.58 1.60 43.93
C ALA A 320 6.42 0.76 45.21
N ASN A 321 5.86 1.35 46.28
CA ASN A 321 5.68 0.70 47.58
C ASN A 321 4.23 0.26 47.85
N CYS A 322 3.35 0.26 46.85
CA CYS A 322 1.99 -0.26 47.00
C CYS A 322 2.04 -1.81 46.99
N GLN A 323 1.58 -2.43 48.09
CA GLN A 323 1.88 -3.81 48.53
C GLN A 323 1.54 -4.96 47.54
N ARG A 324 0.95 -4.69 46.36
CA ARG A 324 0.62 -5.71 45.35
C ARG A 324 1.54 -5.74 44.12
N HIS A 325 2.56 -4.86 44.04
CA HIS A 325 3.39 -4.71 42.83
C HIS A 325 4.85 -5.12 43.01
N HIS A 326 5.09 -6.41 43.28
CA HIS A 326 6.43 -6.98 43.18
C HIS A 326 6.49 -8.04 42.08
N GLY A 327 6.88 -7.60 40.87
CA GLY A 327 7.23 -8.46 39.74
C GLY A 327 8.40 -7.84 38.97
N SER A 328 9.36 -8.65 38.54
CA SER A 328 10.66 -8.22 37.99
C SER A 328 10.61 -7.68 36.54
N SER A 329 9.43 -7.54 35.94
CA SER A 329 9.21 -7.12 34.54
C SER A 329 8.21 -5.95 34.41
N SER A 330 8.32 -4.92 35.25
CA SER A 330 7.47 -3.73 35.20
C SER A 330 8.13 -2.52 34.54
N GLN A 331 7.42 -1.85 33.64
CA GLN A 331 7.81 -0.55 33.06
C GLN A 331 6.79 0.53 33.44
N SER A 332 7.26 1.72 33.82
CA SER A 332 6.39 2.84 34.18
C SER A 332 6.32 3.90 33.09
N PHE A 333 5.13 4.46 32.88
CA PHE A 333 4.81 5.47 31.87
C PHE A 333 4.20 6.68 32.58
N SER A 334 4.84 7.85 32.48
CA SER A 334 4.33 9.06 33.12
C SER A 334 3.02 9.51 32.48
N ILE A 335 2.05 9.84 33.33
CA ILE A 335 0.79 10.47 32.93
C ILE A 335 0.94 11.95 33.24
N SER A 336 1.24 12.72 32.20
CA SER A 336 1.39 14.16 32.29
C SER A 336 0.68 14.84 31.13
N ASN A 337 0.35 16.10 31.32
CA ASN A 337 -0.15 16.96 30.25
C ASN A 337 0.36 18.38 30.48
N GLN A 338 0.96 18.98 29.44
CA GLN A 338 1.54 20.33 29.47
C GLN A 338 2.45 20.61 30.70
N GLY A 339 3.25 19.62 31.12
CA GLY A 339 4.18 19.74 32.24
C GLY A 339 3.60 19.51 33.64
N SER A 340 2.27 19.31 33.77
CA SER A 340 1.67 18.83 35.01
C SER A 340 1.74 17.31 35.07
N GLU A 341 2.47 16.78 36.05
CA GLU A 341 2.44 15.36 36.38
C GLU A 341 1.13 15.04 37.13
N LEU A 342 0.40 14.03 36.65
CA LEU A 342 -0.90 13.62 37.19
C LEU A 342 -0.85 12.23 37.80
N GLY A 343 0.17 11.44 37.46
CA GLY A 343 0.31 10.06 37.90
C GLY A 343 1.25 9.26 37.01
N GLU A 344 1.18 7.94 37.16
CA GLU A 344 1.92 6.99 36.37
C GLU A 344 1.06 5.77 36.00
N LEU A 345 1.31 5.21 34.82
CA LEU A 345 0.73 3.96 34.34
C LEU A 345 1.83 2.90 34.33
N LYS A 346 1.68 1.84 35.13
CA LYS A 346 2.62 0.73 35.18
C LYS A 346 2.14 -0.42 34.31
N ALA A 347 3.04 -0.94 33.47
CA ALA A 347 2.84 -2.11 32.65
C ALA A 347 3.69 -3.27 33.18
N HIS A 348 3.06 -4.40 33.43
CA HIS A 348 3.69 -5.63 33.86
C HIS A 348 3.38 -6.74 32.85
N PHE A 349 4.42 -7.31 32.26
CA PHE A 349 4.29 -8.40 31.28
C PHE A 349 4.40 -9.74 32.01
N VAL A 350 3.25 -10.37 32.24
CA VAL A 350 3.08 -11.61 33.02
C VAL A 350 3.70 -12.81 32.33
N ASP A 351 3.74 -12.79 31.00
CA ASP A 351 4.27 -13.89 30.17
C ASP A 351 5.81 -13.87 30.11
N GLY A 352 6.45 -12.86 30.72
CA GLY A 352 7.91 -12.74 30.82
C GLY A 352 8.63 -12.29 29.55
N HIS A 353 7.90 -11.96 28.47
CA HIS A 353 8.51 -11.41 27.26
C HIS A 353 9.00 -9.97 27.49
N PRO A 354 10.12 -9.58 26.87
CA PRO A 354 10.58 -8.19 26.93
C PRO A 354 9.60 -7.29 26.17
N PRO A 355 9.34 -6.06 26.68
CA PRO A 355 8.42 -5.14 26.03
C PRO A 355 8.87 -4.81 24.61
N GLN A 356 8.00 -5.03 23.64
CA GLN A 356 8.26 -4.67 22.25
C GLN A 356 8.10 -3.15 22.07
N ALA A 357 8.79 -2.59 21.07
CA ALA A 357 8.76 -1.15 20.81
C ALA A 357 7.34 -0.63 20.55
N TRP A 358 6.51 -1.38 19.82
CA TRP A 358 5.13 -0.99 19.53
C TRP A 358 4.22 -1.09 20.77
N GLU A 359 4.44 -2.06 21.68
CA GLU A 359 3.69 -2.17 22.95
C GLU A 359 4.00 -0.95 23.83
N THR A 360 5.28 -0.59 23.94
CA THR A 360 5.74 0.60 24.67
C THR A 360 5.10 1.88 24.13
N GLN A 361 5.10 2.06 22.80
CA GLN A 361 4.47 3.22 22.16
C GLN A 361 2.96 3.27 22.41
N LEU A 362 2.29 2.11 22.36
CA LEU A 362 0.86 2.01 22.56
C LEU A 362 0.45 2.33 24.02
N ILE A 363 1.21 1.84 25.00
CA ILE A 363 0.99 2.12 26.42
C ILE A 363 1.29 3.60 26.72
N GLN A 364 2.34 4.19 26.14
CA GLN A 364 2.60 5.63 26.26
C GLN A 364 1.48 6.48 25.67
N ALA A 365 0.93 6.08 24.52
CA ALA A 365 -0.22 6.76 23.92
C ALA A 365 -1.46 6.68 24.83
N LEU A 366 -1.69 5.53 25.48
CA LEU A 366 -2.74 5.39 26.49
C LEU A 366 -2.51 6.33 27.69
N ALA A 367 -1.29 6.37 28.23
CA ALA A 367 -0.92 7.25 29.34
C ALA A 367 -1.17 8.72 29.00
N ASN A 368 -0.80 9.15 27.79
CA ASN A 368 -1.06 10.50 27.28
C ASN A 368 -2.57 10.79 27.17
N LEU A 369 -3.35 9.86 26.61
CA LEU A 369 -4.82 10.00 26.51
C LEU A 369 -5.47 10.16 27.90
N ILE A 370 -5.05 9.36 28.87
CA ILE A 370 -5.51 9.46 30.26
C ILE A 370 -5.12 10.83 30.84
N GLY A 371 -3.89 11.28 30.63
CA GLY A 371 -3.39 12.56 31.11
C GLY A 371 -4.17 13.75 30.56
N THR A 372 -4.40 13.78 29.25
CA THR A 372 -5.22 14.82 28.61
C THR A 372 -6.64 14.84 29.16
N SER A 373 -7.27 13.66 29.31
CA SER A 373 -8.65 13.56 29.82
C SER A 373 -8.77 14.05 31.27
N LEU A 374 -7.81 13.70 32.13
CA LEU A 374 -7.75 14.15 33.52
C LEU A 374 -7.49 15.66 33.64
N SER A 375 -6.59 16.22 32.84
CA SER A 375 -6.37 17.67 32.81
C SER A 375 -7.61 18.44 32.37
N LEU A 376 -8.30 17.97 31.32
CA LEU A 376 -9.53 18.61 30.84
C LEU A 376 -10.61 18.59 31.93
N LYS A 377 -10.72 17.49 32.68
CA LYS A 377 -11.64 17.43 33.82
C LYS A 377 -11.26 18.44 34.91
N ARG A 378 -9.99 18.47 35.32
CA ARG A 378 -9.49 19.40 36.35
C ARG A 378 -9.68 20.86 35.94
N GLN A 379 -9.45 21.19 34.67
CA GLN A 379 -9.68 22.52 34.13
C GLN A 379 -11.15 22.92 34.21
N ARG A 380 -12.08 22.03 33.81
CA ARG A 380 -13.53 22.29 33.94
C ARG A 380 -13.97 22.51 35.38
N GLU A 381 -13.43 21.73 36.33
CA GLU A 381 -13.71 21.91 37.76
C GLU A 381 -13.19 23.27 38.28
N GLN A 382 -12.03 23.72 37.80
CA GLN A 382 -11.47 25.04 38.12
C GLN A 382 -12.31 26.18 37.51
N ASP A 383 -12.66 26.08 36.23
CA ASP A 383 -13.50 27.06 35.53
C ASP A 383 -14.86 27.18 36.22
N HIS A 384 -15.48 26.06 36.58
CA HIS A 384 -16.73 26.04 37.34
C HIS A 384 -16.59 26.73 38.71
N ARG A 385 -15.48 26.49 39.42
CA ARG A 385 -15.21 27.16 40.70
C ARG A 385 -14.98 28.66 40.54
N LEU A 386 -14.35 29.10 39.46
CA LEU A 386 -14.18 30.52 39.15
C LEU A 386 -15.52 31.19 38.86
N LEU A 387 -16.38 30.56 38.04
CA LEU A 387 -17.74 31.04 37.78
C LEU A 387 -18.54 31.21 39.07
N LEU A 388 -18.49 30.22 39.99
CA LEU A 388 -19.14 30.32 41.29
C LEU A 388 -18.61 31.46 42.18
N LEU A 389 -17.31 31.79 42.08
CA LEU A 389 -16.71 32.90 42.83
C LEU A 389 -17.10 34.25 42.24
N GLU A 390 -17.16 34.37 40.91
CA GLU A 390 -17.65 35.57 40.22
C GLU A 390 -19.11 35.84 40.57
N GLU A 391 -19.95 34.81 40.56
CA GLU A 391 -21.35 34.90 40.99
C GLU A 391 -21.44 35.41 42.44
N ARG A 392 -20.68 34.80 43.38
CA ARG A 392 -20.62 35.29 44.77
C ARG A 392 -20.18 36.74 44.89
N ALA A 393 -19.23 37.18 44.06
CA ALA A 393 -18.72 38.55 44.09
C ALA A 393 -19.73 39.58 43.55
N ILE A 394 -20.49 39.21 42.50
CA ILE A 394 -21.59 40.04 41.98
C ILE A 394 -22.65 40.23 43.07
N ILE A 395 -23.09 39.14 43.72
CA ILE A 395 -24.14 39.21 44.74
C ILE A 395 -23.66 39.98 45.98
N ALA A 396 -22.40 39.83 46.40
CA ALA A 396 -21.83 40.60 47.50
C ALA A 396 -21.79 42.12 47.23
N ARG A 397 -21.58 42.52 45.96
CA ARG A 397 -21.61 43.93 45.54
C ARG A 397 -23.03 44.48 45.59
N GLU A 398 -24.01 43.72 45.12
CA GLU A 398 -25.43 44.10 45.12
C GLU A 398 -26.02 44.20 46.56
N LEU A 399 -25.58 43.32 47.47
CA LEU A 399 -25.82 43.45 48.91
C LEU A 399 -25.28 44.79 49.47
N HIS A 400 -24.02 45.08 49.17
CA HIS A 400 -23.34 46.24 49.72
C HIS A 400 -24.00 47.53 49.25
N ASP A 401 -24.34 47.64 47.96
CA ASP A 401 -24.90 48.85 47.38
C ASP A 401 -26.34 49.13 47.86
N SER A 402 -27.20 48.11 47.91
CA SER A 402 -28.59 48.27 48.40
C SER A 402 -28.64 48.64 49.89
N LEU A 403 -27.84 47.98 50.73
CA LEU A 403 -27.78 48.28 52.17
C LEU A 403 -27.16 49.66 52.44
N ALA A 404 -26.11 50.03 51.72
CA ALA A 404 -25.47 51.33 51.87
C ALA A 404 -26.42 52.48 51.51
N GLN A 405 -27.24 52.33 50.46
CA GLN A 405 -28.25 53.30 50.08
C GLN A 405 -29.34 53.45 51.15
N ALA A 406 -29.88 52.33 51.65
CA ALA A 406 -30.91 52.34 52.69
C ALA A 406 -30.40 52.97 54.00
N LEU A 407 -29.18 52.63 54.43
CA LEU A 407 -28.53 53.23 55.61
C LEU A 407 -28.27 54.73 55.44
N SER A 408 -27.86 55.16 54.25
CA SER A 408 -27.61 56.57 53.94
C SER A 408 -28.91 57.39 53.98
N TYR A 409 -30.00 56.87 53.42
CA TYR A 409 -31.32 57.49 53.48
C TYR A 409 -31.81 57.62 54.93
N MET A 410 -31.69 56.56 55.73
CA MET A 410 -32.06 56.59 57.15
C MET A 410 -31.25 57.63 57.93
N LYS A 411 -29.93 57.75 57.68
CA LYS A 411 -29.08 58.75 58.32
C LYS A 411 -29.54 60.19 58.00
N LEU A 412 -29.90 60.47 56.76
CA LEU A 412 -30.43 61.79 56.35
C LEU A 412 -31.75 62.09 57.05
N GLN A 413 -32.66 61.12 57.14
CA GLN A 413 -33.95 61.30 57.81
C GLN A 413 -33.81 61.51 59.31
N VAL A 414 -32.87 60.83 59.98
CA VAL A 414 -32.52 61.10 61.39
C VAL A 414 -31.97 62.52 61.56
N SER A 415 -31.10 63.00 60.65
CA SER A 415 -30.60 64.39 60.69
C SER A 415 -31.71 65.42 60.44
N ARG A 416 -32.64 65.14 59.53
CA ARG A 416 -33.83 65.96 59.27
C ARG A 416 -34.70 66.05 60.52
N MET A 417 -35.00 64.91 61.15
CA MET A 417 -35.72 64.85 62.43
C MET A 417 -35.08 65.73 63.50
N GLN A 418 -33.78 65.55 63.74
CA GLN A 418 -33.04 66.33 64.74
C GLN A 418 -33.05 67.84 64.46
N THR A 419 -33.13 68.24 63.19
CA THR A 419 -33.19 69.65 62.79
C THR A 419 -34.59 70.22 63.05
N LEU A 420 -35.65 69.49 62.70
CA LEU A 420 -37.04 69.87 62.95
C LEU A 420 -37.34 69.99 64.45
N MET A 421 -36.81 69.05 65.26
CA MET A 421 -36.92 69.11 66.73
C MET A 421 -36.27 70.36 67.32
N ARG A 422 -35.07 70.75 66.83
CA ARG A 422 -34.38 71.96 67.28
C ARG A 422 -35.11 73.25 66.89
N ARG A 423 -35.88 73.23 65.81
CA ARG A 423 -36.66 74.38 65.30
C ARG A 423 -38.02 74.53 65.98
N GLY A 424 -38.43 73.58 66.83
CA GLY A 424 -39.71 73.63 67.54
C GLY A 424 -40.92 73.42 66.61
N GLU A 425 -40.73 72.68 65.52
CA GLU A 425 -41.79 72.38 64.55
C GLU A 425 -42.94 71.59 65.18
N PRO A 426 -44.18 71.68 64.64
CA PRO A 426 -45.34 70.98 65.17
C PRO A 426 -45.12 69.47 65.31
N VAL A 427 -45.72 68.87 66.35
CA VAL A 427 -45.61 67.43 66.63
C VAL A 427 -46.04 66.59 65.42
N GLN A 428 -47.04 67.03 64.64
CA GLN A 428 -47.47 66.31 63.44
C GLN A 428 -46.36 66.17 62.38
N THR A 429 -45.49 67.18 62.24
CA THR A 429 -44.35 67.16 61.30
C THR A 429 -43.22 66.25 61.79
N LEU A 430 -43.08 66.08 63.12
CA LEU A 430 -42.14 65.13 63.70
C LEU A 430 -42.68 63.70 63.59
N GLU A 431 -43.98 63.49 63.78
CA GLU A 431 -44.63 62.20 63.61
C GLU A 431 -44.51 61.70 62.16
N SER A 432 -44.65 62.57 61.16
CA SER A 432 -44.49 62.19 59.74
C SER A 432 -43.07 61.73 59.40
N VAL A 433 -42.03 62.44 59.86
CA VAL A 433 -40.62 62.00 59.66
C VAL A 433 -40.31 60.71 60.44
N THR A 434 -40.97 60.50 61.59
CA THR A 434 -40.81 59.26 62.36
C THR A 434 -41.45 58.08 61.62
N ALA A 435 -42.60 58.31 60.99
CA ALA A 435 -43.26 57.33 60.15
C ALA A 435 -42.41 56.98 58.92
N GLU A 436 -41.87 57.99 58.20
CA GLU A 436 -40.94 57.80 57.07
C GLU A 436 -39.69 56.99 57.48
N LEU A 437 -39.12 57.27 58.66
CA LEU A 437 -37.98 56.51 59.21
C LEU A 437 -38.34 55.05 59.50
N ARG A 438 -39.49 54.82 60.12
CA ARG A 438 -39.97 53.47 60.47
C ARG A 438 -40.25 52.65 59.21
N GLU A 439 -40.84 53.28 58.20
CA GLU A 439 -41.07 52.68 56.90
C GLU A 439 -39.76 52.37 56.16
N GLY A 440 -38.84 53.32 56.10
CA GLY A 440 -37.51 53.12 55.51
C GLY A 440 -36.73 51.98 56.17
N LEU A 441 -36.79 51.87 57.50
CA LEU A 441 -36.16 50.77 58.25
C LEU A 441 -36.81 49.41 57.93
N ASN A 442 -38.15 49.36 57.88
CA ASN A 442 -38.88 48.15 57.53
C ASN A 442 -38.59 47.70 56.10
N ASN A 443 -38.45 48.63 55.15
CA ASN A 443 -38.09 48.34 53.77
C ASN A 443 -36.63 47.83 53.67
N ALA A 444 -35.68 48.46 54.35
CA ALA A 444 -34.29 48.01 54.42
C ALA A 444 -34.16 46.59 55.00
N TYR A 445 -34.91 46.31 56.08
CA TYR A 445 -34.93 44.99 56.70
C TYR A 445 -35.56 43.93 55.79
N ARG A 446 -36.60 44.29 55.04
CA ARG A 446 -37.24 43.41 54.06
C ARG A 446 -36.28 43.06 52.92
N GLN A 447 -35.61 44.07 52.33
CA GLN A 447 -34.60 43.87 51.28
C GLN A 447 -33.43 43.00 51.76
N LEU A 448 -32.91 43.24 52.97
CA LEU A 448 -31.87 42.41 53.56
C LEU A 448 -32.34 40.95 53.73
N ARG A 449 -33.58 40.75 54.19
CA ARG A 449 -34.14 39.41 54.41
C ARG A 449 -34.40 38.68 53.10
N GLU A 450 -34.88 39.38 52.07
CA GLU A 450 -35.06 38.86 50.70
C GLU A 450 -33.72 38.42 50.09
N LEU A 451 -32.69 39.27 50.18
CA LEU A 451 -31.35 38.93 49.72
C LEU A 451 -30.78 37.72 50.49
N LEU A 452 -30.95 37.66 51.82
CA LEU A 452 -30.53 36.50 52.62
C LEU A 452 -31.30 35.21 52.25
N THR A 453 -32.57 35.28 51.88
CA THR A 453 -33.28 34.12 51.32
C THR A 453 -32.72 33.70 49.97
N THR A 454 -32.35 34.64 49.10
CA THR A 454 -31.65 34.36 47.83
C THR A 454 -30.31 33.66 48.05
N PHE A 455 -29.52 34.06 49.07
CA PHE A 455 -28.28 33.36 49.43
C PHE A 455 -28.50 31.95 49.98
N ARG A 456 -29.64 31.72 50.64
CA ARG A 456 -29.95 30.44 51.28
C ARG A 456 -30.58 29.44 50.31
N LEU A 457 -31.06 29.92 49.17
CA LEU A 457 -31.34 29.14 47.97
C LEU A 457 -30.02 28.71 47.31
N GLN A 458 -29.17 28.02 48.07
CA GLN A 458 -28.33 27.02 47.44
C GLN A 458 -29.29 25.92 47.00
N ILE A 459 -29.62 25.95 45.72
CA ILE A 459 -30.36 24.94 44.99
C ILE A 459 -29.86 23.58 45.50
N HIS A 460 -30.67 22.93 46.32
CA HIS A 460 -30.46 21.51 46.61
C HIS A 460 -30.61 20.76 45.27
N ASP A 461 -30.04 19.56 45.16
CA ASP A 461 -30.12 18.68 43.97
C ASP A 461 -31.56 18.35 43.48
N ALA A 462 -32.60 18.97 44.05
CA ALA A 462 -34.01 18.78 43.76
C ALA A 462 -34.59 19.70 42.65
N GLY A 463 -33.87 20.76 42.23
CA GLY A 463 -34.21 21.60 41.06
C GLY A 463 -35.36 22.61 41.25
N LEU A 464 -35.49 23.58 40.32
CA LEU A 464 -36.47 24.70 40.35
C LEU A 464 -37.92 24.26 40.63
N VAL A 465 -38.35 23.14 40.06
CA VAL A 465 -39.71 22.61 40.23
C VAL A 465 -40.00 22.29 41.69
N GLN A 466 -39.02 21.75 42.41
CA GLN A 466 -39.17 21.44 43.83
C GLN A 466 -39.24 22.72 44.68
N GLU A 467 -38.42 23.72 44.37
CA GLU A 467 -38.42 25.00 45.09
C GLU A 467 -39.75 25.77 44.91
N LEU A 468 -40.36 25.71 43.72
CA LEU A 468 -41.69 26.27 43.49
C LEU A 468 -42.79 25.51 44.25
N LYS A 469 -42.69 24.17 44.35
CA LYS A 469 -43.58 23.34 45.19
C LYS A 469 -43.46 23.72 46.66
N ASP A 470 -42.25 23.84 47.16
CA ASP A 470 -41.98 24.15 48.56
C ASP A 470 -42.46 25.58 48.89
N THR A 471 -42.28 26.52 47.98
CA THR A 471 -42.78 27.90 48.09
C THR A 471 -44.31 27.94 48.09
N ALA A 472 -44.98 27.25 47.15
CA ALA A 472 -46.44 27.16 47.12
C ALA A 472 -47.02 26.57 48.41
N ALA A 473 -46.36 25.53 48.95
CA ALA A 473 -46.73 24.91 50.21
C ALA A 473 -46.46 25.83 51.41
N GLU A 474 -45.36 26.60 51.41
CA GLU A 474 -45.04 27.60 52.45
C GLU A 474 -46.16 28.65 52.56
N PHE A 475 -46.54 29.26 51.44
CA PHE A 475 -47.56 30.32 51.42
C PHE A 475 -48.96 29.79 51.69
N SER A 476 -49.29 28.59 51.19
CA SER A 476 -50.57 27.94 51.53
C SER A 476 -50.74 27.72 53.03
N ARG A 477 -49.66 27.33 53.73
CA ARG A 477 -49.68 27.16 55.20
C ARG A 477 -49.76 28.48 55.96
N ARG A 478 -49.14 29.54 55.44
CA ARG A 478 -49.02 30.83 56.13
C ARG A 478 -50.22 31.75 55.91
N GLY A 479 -50.94 31.58 54.79
CA GLY A 479 -51.83 32.62 54.29
C GLY A 479 -53.33 32.37 54.36
N GLU A 480 -53.77 31.21 54.85
CA GLU A 480 -55.20 30.83 54.82
C GLU A 480 -55.83 30.83 53.40
N PHE A 481 -55.01 30.82 52.34
CA PHE A 481 -55.42 30.65 50.93
C PHE A 481 -54.70 29.46 50.29
N GLN A 482 -55.29 28.86 49.27
CA GLN A 482 -54.73 27.69 48.59
C GLN A 482 -53.93 28.09 47.35
N VAL A 483 -52.66 27.65 47.26
CA VAL A 483 -51.82 27.84 46.06
C VAL A 483 -51.87 26.59 45.19
N HIS A 484 -52.39 26.72 43.96
CA HIS A 484 -52.41 25.69 42.94
C HIS A 484 -51.20 25.85 42.02
N LEU A 485 -50.32 24.84 41.98
CA LEU A 485 -49.09 24.88 41.18
C LEU A 485 -49.21 24.02 39.93
N HIS A 486 -48.89 24.60 38.77
CA HIS A 486 -48.72 23.91 37.50
C HIS A 486 -47.37 24.26 36.88
N VAL A 487 -46.52 23.28 36.62
CA VAL A 487 -45.20 23.50 36.00
C VAL A 487 -45.05 22.52 34.85
N ASP A 488 -44.90 23.05 33.64
CA ASP A 488 -44.58 22.25 32.45
C ASP A 488 -43.15 21.71 32.53
N THR A 489 -42.92 20.59 31.85
CA THR A 489 -41.55 20.11 31.62
C THR A 489 -40.90 20.99 30.57
N LEU A 490 -39.95 21.83 30.98
CA LEU A 490 -39.19 22.66 30.07
C LEU A 490 -38.27 21.79 29.20
N ALA A 491 -38.16 22.11 27.90
CA ALA A 491 -37.30 21.41 26.96
C ALA A 491 -35.81 21.69 27.16
N PHE A 492 -35.47 22.64 28.04
CA PHE A 492 -34.12 23.08 28.35
C PHE A 492 -33.99 23.43 29.83
N GLU A 493 -32.76 23.36 30.34
CA GLU A 493 -32.44 23.77 31.71
C GLU A 493 -32.18 25.27 31.78
N LEU A 494 -32.86 25.93 32.71
CA LEU A 494 -32.61 27.33 33.04
C LEU A 494 -31.31 27.45 33.84
N SER A 495 -30.56 28.52 33.62
CA SER A 495 -29.40 28.87 34.45
C SER A 495 -29.81 29.12 35.90
N ALA A 496 -28.87 28.96 36.84
CA ALA A 496 -29.12 29.24 38.25
C ALA A 496 -29.66 30.66 38.49
N SER A 497 -29.11 31.64 37.77
CA SER A 497 -29.57 33.03 37.79
C SER A 497 -31.05 33.16 37.37
N GLU A 498 -31.44 32.52 36.25
CA GLU A 498 -32.83 32.55 35.76
C GLU A 498 -33.80 31.89 36.75
N GLN A 499 -33.40 30.75 37.32
CA GLN A 499 -34.17 30.04 38.35
C GLN A 499 -34.39 30.92 39.59
N ILE A 500 -33.35 31.63 40.04
CA ILE A 500 -33.42 32.54 41.18
C ILE A 500 -34.41 33.69 40.92
N HIS A 501 -34.34 34.33 39.76
CA HIS A 501 -35.24 35.46 39.44
C HIS A 501 -36.71 35.01 39.37
N ILE A 502 -37.00 33.87 38.73
CA ILE A 502 -38.34 33.26 38.70
C ILE A 502 -38.89 33.03 40.11
N LEU A 503 -38.07 32.43 40.98
CA LEU A 503 -38.48 32.09 42.33
C LEU A 503 -38.74 33.35 43.18
N GLN A 504 -37.91 34.39 43.03
CA GLN A 504 -38.11 35.65 43.76
C GLN A 504 -39.35 36.40 43.30
N ILE A 505 -39.61 36.47 41.98
CA ILE A 505 -40.84 37.07 41.45
C ILE A 505 -42.06 36.30 41.96
N THR A 506 -42.00 34.97 41.97
CA THR A 506 -43.07 34.11 42.52
C THR A 506 -43.33 34.39 43.99
N ARG A 507 -42.27 34.44 44.82
CA ARG A 507 -42.38 34.69 46.26
C ARG A 507 -42.97 36.07 46.56
N GLU A 508 -42.55 37.10 45.81
CA GLU A 508 -43.07 38.45 46.01
C GLU A 508 -44.54 38.57 45.57
N ALA A 509 -44.92 37.92 44.46
CA ALA A 509 -46.31 37.85 44.03
C ALA A 509 -47.22 37.15 45.08
N LEU A 510 -46.80 36.00 45.61
CA LEU A 510 -47.54 35.29 46.67
C LEU A 510 -47.55 36.06 48.01
N SER A 511 -46.48 36.78 48.32
CA SER A 511 -46.41 37.68 49.48
C SER A 511 -47.40 38.84 49.35
N ASN A 512 -47.54 39.40 48.15
CA ASN A 512 -48.53 40.43 47.86
C ASN A 512 -49.96 39.89 47.96
N CYS A 513 -50.21 38.68 47.44
CA CYS A 513 -51.49 37.99 47.63
C CYS A 513 -51.84 37.86 49.13
N LEU A 514 -50.90 37.36 49.94
CA LEU A 514 -51.06 37.23 51.39
C LEU A 514 -51.38 38.56 52.10
N ARG A 515 -50.65 39.63 51.77
CA ARG A 515 -50.78 40.91 52.48
C ARG A 515 -51.97 41.74 52.02
N HIS A 516 -52.34 41.62 50.75
CA HIS A 516 -53.20 42.61 50.09
C HIS A 516 -54.45 42.02 49.44
N ALA A 517 -54.45 40.77 48.95
CA ALA A 517 -55.53 40.29 48.10
C ALA A 517 -56.78 39.82 48.87
N HIS A 518 -56.65 39.30 50.09
CA HIS A 518 -57.71 38.51 50.76
C HIS A 518 -58.31 37.43 49.84
N ALA A 519 -57.44 36.80 49.05
CA ALA A 519 -57.81 35.72 48.14
C ALA A 519 -58.13 34.43 48.90
N GLN A 520 -58.95 33.56 48.31
CA GLN A 520 -59.10 32.17 48.75
C GLN A 520 -58.19 31.24 47.95
N ASN A 521 -57.87 31.61 46.70
CA ASN A 521 -57.06 30.82 45.79
C ASN A 521 -56.02 31.68 45.09
N ALA A 522 -54.85 31.09 44.89
CA ALA A 522 -53.83 31.58 43.97
C ALA A 522 -53.40 30.48 43.01
N TRP A 523 -53.14 30.82 41.75
CA TRP A 523 -52.63 29.91 40.73
C TRP A 523 -51.23 30.34 40.31
N LEU A 524 -50.28 29.41 40.39
CA LEU A 524 -48.89 29.58 40.00
C LEU A 524 -48.61 28.66 38.82
N GLU A 525 -48.27 29.25 37.68
CA GLU A 525 -48.08 28.53 36.44
C GLU A 525 -46.73 28.89 35.78
N LEU A 526 -45.92 27.88 35.46
CA LEU A 526 -44.69 28.02 34.70
C LEU A 526 -44.79 27.19 33.42
N ARG A 527 -44.78 27.86 32.27
CA ARG A 527 -44.89 27.24 30.93
C ARG A 527 -43.76 27.67 30.00
N GLN A 528 -43.60 26.89 28.93
CA GLN A 528 -42.74 27.22 27.80
C GLN A 528 -43.59 27.50 26.56
N ASP A 529 -43.41 28.68 25.96
CA ASP A 529 -44.03 29.07 24.69
C ASP A 529 -42.94 29.21 23.61
N GLY A 530 -42.66 28.12 22.89
CA GLY A 530 -41.55 28.07 21.94
C GLY A 530 -40.20 28.19 22.64
N GLU A 531 -39.48 29.28 22.39
CA GLU A 531 -38.19 29.58 23.04
C GLU A 531 -38.32 30.49 24.27
N ASN A 532 -39.53 30.98 24.57
CA ASN A 532 -39.77 31.85 25.70
C ASN A 532 -40.29 31.08 26.91
N VAL A 533 -39.93 31.56 28.09
CA VAL A 533 -40.45 31.07 29.38
C VAL A 533 -41.50 32.05 29.87
N ARG A 534 -42.64 31.51 30.30
CA ARG A 534 -43.77 32.27 30.83
C ARG A 534 -44.05 31.84 32.27
N LEU A 535 -43.98 32.78 33.19
CA LEU A 535 -44.39 32.61 34.59
C LEU A 535 -45.65 33.45 34.83
N THR A 536 -46.69 32.83 35.37
CA THR A 536 -47.96 33.47 35.69
C THR A 536 -48.32 33.20 37.15
N VAL A 537 -48.65 34.27 37.89
CA VAL A 537 -49.18 34.18 39.26
C VAL A 537 -50.49 34.96 39.32
N GLU A 538 -51.59 34.25 39.58
CA GLU A 538 -52.94 34.81 39.65
C GLU A 538 -53.56 34.61 41.03
N ASP A 539 -54.39 35.53 41.48
CA ASP A 539 -55.24 35.35 42.67
C ASP A 539 -56.71 35.74 42.40
N ASP A 540 -57.62 35.23 43.23
CA ASP A 540 -59.07 35.54 43.21
C ASP A 540 -59.48 36.62 44.22
N GLY A 541 -58.53 37.42 44.72
CA GLY A 541 -58.77 38.44 45.73
C GLY A 541 -59.37 39.73 45.17
N ARG A 542 -59.34 40.80 45.97
CA ARG A 542 -60.00 42.09 45.63
C ARG A 542 -59.39 42.89 44.47
N GLY A 543 -58.27 42.43 43.90
CA GLY A 543 -57.51 43.18 42.89
C GLY A 543 -56.96 44.52 43.41
N PHE A 544 -56.48 45.37 42.50
CA PHE A 544 -56.09 46.75 42.81
C PHE A 544 -56.89 47.75 41.96
N SER A 545 -57.29 48.88 42.56
CA SER A 545 -58.13 49.91 41.95
C SER A 545 -57.29 51.13 41.51
N GLY A 546 -57.18 51.36 40.20
CA GLY A 546 -56.61 52.59 39.60
C GLY A 546 -55.12 52.52 39.23
N ASN A 547 -54.66 53.53 38.48
CA ASN A 547 -53.25 53.69 38.07
C ASN A 547 -52.36 53.74 39.31
N VAL A 548 -51.69 52.63 39.60
CA VAL A 548 -50.78 52.49 40.73
C VAL A 548 -49.57 53.41 40.52
N ASP A 549 -49.37 54.39 41.40
CA ASP A 549 -48.15 55.20 41.39
C ASP A 549 -46.99 54.30 41.82
N GLN A 550 -46.13 53.93 40.85
CA GLN A 550 -45.02 52.99 41.05
C GLN A 550 -44.02 53.46 42.11
N ARG A 551 -44.07 54.73 42.55
CA ARG A 551 -43.15 55.29 43.55
C ARG A 551 -43.42 54.84 44.99
N GLU A 552 -44.63 54.39 45.32
CA GLU A 552 -45.00 54.00 46.71
C GLU A 552 -45.02 52.48 46.95
N HIS A 553 -44.87 51.65 45.91
CA HIS A 553 -44.95 50.19 46.02
C HIS A 553 -43.62 49.50 45.72
N HIS A 554 -42.74 49.46 46.72
CA HIS A 554 -41.39 48.89 46.60
C HIS A 554 -41.36 47.44 46.03
N GLY A 555 -42.37 46.61 46.34
CA GLY A 555 -42.43 45.23 45.84
C GLY A 555 -42.63 45.10 44.33
N LEU A 556 -43.38 46.03 43.71
CA LEU A 556 -43.65 46.01 42.27
C LEU A 556 -42.40 46.41 41.47
N ASN A 557 -41.65 47.41 41.95
CA ASN A 557 -40.41 47.85 41.32
C ASN A 557 -39.32 46.76 41.38
N ILE A 558 -39.23 46.03 42.49
CA ILE A 558 -38.28 44.92 42.63
C ILE A 558 -38.60 43.79 41.64
N MET A 559 -39.90 43.48 41.43
CA MET A 559 -40.29 42.49 40.43
C MET A 559 -39.96 42.96 39.00
N ASP A 560 -40.19 44.24 38.67
CA ASP A 560 -39.87 44.83 37.35
C ASP A 560 -38.36 44.86 37.09
N GLU A 561 -37.54 45.24 38.08
CA GLU A 561 -36.07 45.18 37.99
C GLU A 561 -35.57 43.76 37.73
N ARG A 562 -36.11 42.76 38.45
CA ARG A 562 -35.76 41.35 38.24
C ARG A 562 -36.19 40.83 36.88
N ALA A 563 -37.35 41.27 36.37
CA ALA A 563 -37.78 40.95 35.02
C ALA A 563 -36.83 41.55 33.97
N ARG A 564 -36.34 42.77 34.18
CA ARG A 564 -35.31 43.38 33.31
C ARG A 564 -33.97 42.65 33.38
N SER A 565 -33.56 42.14 34.54
CA SER A 565 -32.36 41.29 34.66
C SER A 565 -32.46 40.01 33.82
N LEU A 566 -33.67 39.47 33.68
CA LEU A 566 -33.99 38.36 32.77
C LEU A 566 -34.11 38.78 31.29
N ARG A 567 -33.95 40.08 30.98
CA ARG A 567 -34.30 40.69 29.68
C ARG A 567 -35.75 40.38 29.27
N GLY A 568 -36.62 40.21 30.27
CA GLY A 568 -38.03 39.89 30.12
C GLY A 568 -38.94 41.10 30.28
N GLN A 569 -40.22 40.85 30.09
CA GLN A 569 -41.30 41.81 30.30
C GLN A 569 -42.19 41.31 31.44
N LEU A 570 -42.46 42.19 32.39
CA LEU A 570 -43.40 41.95 33.48
C LEU A 570 -44.65 42.79 33.28
N GLN A 571 -45.82 42.15 33.34
CA GLN A 571 -47.11 42.79 33.31
C GLN A 571 -47.89 42.44 34.57
N ILE A 572 -48.37 43.47 35.27
CA ILE A 572 -49.19 43.32 36.47
C ILE A 572 -50.52 44.01 36.22
N VAL A 573 -51.61 43.25 36.21
CA VAL A 573 -52.96 43.74 35.86
C VAL A 573 -54.01 43.21 36.82
N SER A 574 -55.08 43.96 37.03
CA SER A 574 -56.27 43.46 37.73
C SER A 574 -57.04 42.47 36.85
N ARG A 575 -57.51 41.38 37.46
CA ARG A 575 -58.24 40.29 36.80
C ARG A 575 -59.75 40.52 36.91
N GLU A 576 -60.48 40.27 35.84
CA GLU A 576 -61.95 40.31 35.81
C GLU A 576 -62.55 38.95 36.24
N PRO A 577 -63.62 38.88 37.06
CA PRO A 577 -64.31 39.99 37.71
C PRO A 577 -63.63 40.53 38.97
N GLN A 578 -62.72 39.76 39.59
CA GLN A 578 -61.87 40.15 40.73
C GLN A 578 -60.54 39.37 40.69
N GLY A 579 -59.46 39.97 41.19
CA GLY A 579 -58.14 39.34 41.35
C GLY A 579 -56.98 40.19 40.84
N THR A 580 -55.75 39.65 40.97
CA THR A 580 -54.54 40.21 40.36
C THR A 580 -53.84 39.14 39.51
N LEU A 581 -53.28 39.55 38.37
CA LEU A 581 -52.45 38.75 37.48
C LEU A 581 -51.05 39.37 37.39
N VAL A 582 -50.03 38.59 37.76
CA VAL A 582 -48.61 38.87 37.53
C VAL A 582 -48.13 37.95 36.41
N HIS A 583 -47.73 38.53 35.29
CA HIS A 583 -47.30 37.81 34.09
C HIS A 583 -45.89 38.21 33.70
N LEU A 584 -44.96 37.27 33.77
CA LEU A 584 -43.58 37.43 33.35
C LEU A 584 -43.34 36.59 32.08
N GLN A 585 -42.74 37.21 31.07
CA GLN A 585 -42.24 36.52 29.89
C GLN A 585 -40.80 36.92 29.61
N PHE A 586 -39.90 35.95 29.41
CA PHE A 586 -38.51 36.22 29.05
C PHE A 586 -37.93 35.14 28.12
N HIS A 587 -36.83 35.50 27.46
CA HIS A 587 -36.09 34.60 26.57
C HIS A 587 -34.77 34.17 27.26
N PRO A 588 -34.51 32.86 27.44
CA PRO A 588 -33.32 32.39 28.13
C PRO A 588 -31.99 32.84 27.48
N GLU A 589 -30.99 33.20 28.29
CA GLU A 589 -29.77 33.84 27.79
C GLU A 589 -28.96 32.94 26.84
N PHE A 590 -28.95 31.63 27.10
CA PHE A 590 -28.17 30.68 26.29
C PHE A 590 -28.75 30.46 24.88
N LEU A 591 -30.03 30.76 24.66
CA LEU A 591 -30.67 30.70 23.33
C LEU A 591 -30.39 31.97 22.51
N GLY A 592 -30.16 33.11 23.17
CA GLY A 592 -29.85 34.39 22.52
C GLY A 592 -28.39 34.56 22.05
N ARG A 593 -27.49 33.60 22.31
CA ARG A 593 -26.08 33.63 21.84
C ARG A 593 -25.91 32.95 20.48
N HIS A 594 -26.59 33.45 19.46
CA HIS A 594 -26.19 33.22 18.08
C HIS A 594 -26.15 34.55 17.32
N THR A 595 -25.05 34.73 16.58
CA THR A 595 -24.70 35.82 15.65
C THR A 595 -24.15 37.13 16.22
N GLU A 596 -22.89 37.10 16.70
CA GLU A 596 -21.84 37.98 16.16
C GLU A 596 -20.57 37.13 16.00
N GLY A 597 -20.44 36.51 14.81
CA GLY A 597 -19.28 35.71 14.45
C GLY A 597 -18.10 36.61 14.12
N ASN A 598 -16.98 36.35 14.81
CA ASN A 598 -15.63 36.71 14.38
C ASN A 598 -15.45 36.40 12.87
N VAL A 599 -15.28 37.45 12.08
CA VAL A 599 -14.54 37.39 10.83
C VAL A 599 -13.14 37.87 11.13
N ALA A 600 -12.20 36.94 11.23
CA ALA A 600 -10.77 37.12 10.95
C ALA A 600 -10.16 35.75 10.66
#